data_AF-A0A8H4XIT7-F1
#
_entry.id   AF-A0A8H4XIT7-F1
#
_cell.length_a   1.000
_cell.length_b   1.000
_cell.length_c   1.000
_cell.angle_alpha   90.00
_cell.angle_beta   90.00
_cell.angle_gamma   90.00
#
_symmetry.space_group_name_H-M   'P 1'
#
loop_
_entity.id
_entity.type
_entity.pdbx_description
1 polymer ?
#
loop_
_entity_poly.entity_id
_entity_poly.type
_entity_poly.pdbx_seq_one_letter_code
_entity_poly.pdbx_strand_id
1 'polypeptide(L)'
;MTFSTEVKSWWAPKPVEIFTAPQIGDKAPSCPELPLPADSGKPTIVTFLRHCGCPVAEATFIDIRKAASQEPDINFIAVSHSDEPSTTKWVAAVGGTSEPGSQNPVTVIIDSNRKIYAQWGLGTTSWSHVLSPKALVNVIKLGREKGIWNRPTESGTRWQSGGFWAIDAN
;
A
#
# COMPACT_ATOMS: atom_id res chain seq x y z
N MET A 1 2.47 20.38 -8.27
CA MET A 1 2.96 19.30 -9.16
C MET A 1 3.42 19.88 -10.48
N THR A 2 4.49 19.35 -11.07
CA THR A 2 4.89 19.72 -12.42
C THR A 2 4.44 18.63 -13.40
N PHE A 3 4.15 18.98 -14.65
CA PHE A 3 3.85 18.01 -15.71
C PHE A 3 4.95 16.93 -15.85
N SER A 4 6.20 17.29 -15.55
CA SER A 4 7.35 16.36 -15.58
C SER A 4 7.24 15.23 -14.54
N THR A 5 6.76 15.53 -13.34
CA THR A 5 6.59 14.54 -12.25
C THR A 5 5.52 13.51 -12.59
N GLU A 6 4.39 13.97 -13.16
CA GLU A 6 3.29 13.10 -13.58
C GLU A 6 3.75 12.11 -14.66
N VAL A 7 4.50 12.57 -15.66
CA VAL A 7 5.07 11.72 -16.74
C VAL A 7 6.09 10.72 -16.20
N LYS A 8 6.94 11.11 -15.25
CA LYS A 8 7.92 10.18 -14.63
C LYS A 8 7.26 9.02 -13.89
N SER A 9 6.07 9.22 -13.32
CA SER A 9 5.32 8.13 -12.66
C SER A 9 4.90 7.00 -13.61
N TRP A 10 4.90 7.26 -14.93
CA TRP A 10 4.63 6.29 -15.99
C TRP A 10 5.88 5.56 -16.49
N TRP A 11 7.09 5.92 -16.06
CA TRP A 11 8.29 5.15 -16.41
C TRP A 11 8.40 3.89 -15.55
N ALA A 12 8.82 2.80 -16.17
CA ALA A 12 9.06 1.54 -15.48
C ALA A 12 10.24 1.75 -14.50
N PRO A 13 10.07 1.41 -13.21
CA PRO A 13 11.16 1.54 -12.25
C PRO A 13 12.27 0.52 -12.57
N LYS A 14 13.46 0.75 -12.03
CA LYS A 14 14.57 -0.23 -12.13
C LYS A 14 14.10 -1.61 -11.65
N PRO A 15 14.36 -2.72 -12.36
CA PRO A 15 13.99 -4.04 -11.86
C PRO A 15 14.61 -4.29 -10.49
N VAL A 16 13.84 -4.90 -9.59
CA VAL A 16 14.34 -5.45 -8.32
C VAL A 16 14.12 -6.95 -8.42
N GLU A 17 15.07 -7.75 -7.95
CA GLU A 17 14.94 -9.20 -7.90
C GLU A 17 13.82 -9.58 -6.93
N ILE A 18 12.86 -10.37 -7.41
CA ILE A 18 11.63 -10.69 -6.67
C ILE A 18 11.75 -12.11 -6.11
N PHE A 19 11.40 -12.29 -4.84
CA PHE A 19 11.36 -13.59 -4.19
C PHE A 19 10.02 -14.29 -4.42
N THR A 20 9.90 -15.56 -4.01
CA THR A 20 8.60 -16.23 -4.04
C THR A 20 7.69 -15.61 -2.99
N ALA A 21 6.47 -15.25 -3.37
CA ALA A 21 5.49 -14.72 -2.43
C ALA A 21 5.15 -15.78 -1.36
N PRO A 22 5.10 -15.41 -0.07
CA PRO A 22 4.81 -16.35 1.00
C PRO A 22 3.39 -16.91 0.87
N GLN A 23 3.26 -18.21 1.10
CA GLN A 23 2.00 -18.94 1.12
C GLN A 23 1.49 -19.15 2.55
N ILE A 24 0.24 -19.61 2.67
CA ILE A 24 -0.33 -19.96 3.98
C ILE A 24 0.51 -21.10 4.60
N GLY A 25 0.99 -20.88 5.81
CA GLY A 25 1.86 -21.81 6.54
C GLY A 25 3.36 -21.51 6.41
N ASP A 26 3.76 -20.64 5.48
CA ASP A 26 5.13 -20.16 5.41
C ASP A 26 5.40 -19.13 6.51
N LYS A 27 6.65 -19.05 6.96
CA LYS A 27 7.09 -17.96 7.83
C LYS A 27 7.07 -16.64 7.05
N ALA A 28 6.45 -15.61 7.63
CA ALA A 28 6.41 -14.29 7.03
C ALA A 28 7.83 -13.71 6.82
N PRO A 29 8.14 -13.12 5.64
CA PRO A 29 9.38 -12.39 5.44
C PRO A 29 9.51 -11.24 6.44
N SER A 30 10.65 -11.15 7.11
CA SER A 30 10.91 -10.22 8.21
C SER A 30 12.22 -9.47 7.96
N CYS A 31 12.26 -8.18 8.26
CA CYS A 31 13.44 -7.32 8.14
C CYS A 31 13.44 -6.24 9.23
N PRO A 32 14.55 -5.51 9.45
CA PRO A 32 14.61 -4.48 10.51
C PRO A 32 13.51 -3.42 10.41
N GLU A 33 13.08 -3.07 9.19
CA GLU A 33 12.02 -2.10 8.93
C GLU A 33 10.60 -2.68 9.08
N LEU A 34 10.45 -4.01 8.94
CA LEU A 34 9.19 -4.74 9.11
C LEU A 34 9.48 -6.00 9.96
N PRO A 35 9.67 -5.84 11.29
CA PRO A 35 9.94 -6.96 12.17
C PRO A 35 8.67 -7.80 12.34
N LEU A 36 8.76 -9.07 11.93
CA LEU A 36 7.70 -10.07 12.06
C LEU A 36 8.24 -11.37 12.70
N PRO A 37 7.47 -12.03 13.58
CA PRO A 37 6.18 -11.59 14.13
C PRO A 37 6.34 -10.29 14.94
N ALA A 38 5.24 -9.54 15.12
CA ALA A 38 5.31 -8.24 15.77
C ALA A 38 5.69 -8.39 17.25
N ASP A 39 6.60 -7.56 17.76
CA ASP A 39 7.06 -7.59 19.17
C ASP A 39 5.93 -7.47 20.19
N SER A 40 4.81 -6.86 19.79
CA SER A 40 3.57 -6.77 20.58
C SER A 40 2.90 -8.12 20.88
N GLY A 41 3.26 -9.21 20.18
CA GLY A 41 2.58 -10.50 20.25
C GLY A 41 1.17 -10.49 19.64
N LYS A 42 0.82 -9.47 18.85
CA LYS A 42 -0.46 -9.38 18.14
C LYS A 42 -0.34 -9.88 16.71
N PRO A 43 -1.39 -10.52 16.16
CA PRO A 43 -1.47 -10.78 14.73
C PRO A 43 -1.39 -9.46 13.95
N THR A 44 -0.87 -9.52 12.73
CA THR A 44 -0.56 -8.33 11.94
C THR A 44 -1.08 -8.48 10.52
N ILE A 45 -1.77 -7.46 10.01
CA ILE A 45 -2.12 -7.34 8.61
C ILE A 45 -1.13 -6.38 7.95
N VAL A 46 -0.36 -6.88 6.99
CA VAL A 46 0.56 -6.08 6.18
C VAL A 46 -0.06 -5.85 4.80
N THR A 47 -0.24 -4.59 4.44
CA THR A 47 -0.86 -4.15 3.18
C THR A 47 0.13 -3.35 2.35
N PHE A 48 0.40 -3.80 1.13
CA PHE A 48 1.28 -3.16 0.17
C PHE A 48 0.47 -2.28 -0.79
N LEU A 49 0.71 -0.97 -0.74
CA LEU A 49 -0.02 0.02 -1.52
C LEU A 49 0.48 0.07 -2.97
N ARG A 50 -0.45 0.21 -3.93
CA ARG A 50 -0.06 0.27 -5.35
C ARG A 50 0.76 1.50 -5.74
N HIS A 51 0.41 2.67 -5.19
CA HIS A 51 1.17 3.94 -5.18
C HIS A 51 0.33 5.03 -4.52
N CYS A 52 0.99 6.05 -3.96
CA CYS A 52 0.28 7.24 -3.49
C CYS A 52 -0.42 7.94 -4.68
N GLY A 53 -1.69 8.27 -4.46
CA GLY A 53 -2.56 8.90 -5.46
C GLY A 53 -3.44 7.95 -6.29
N CYS A 54 -3.23 6.64 -6.21
CA CYS A 54 -4.11 5.65 -6.84
C CYS A 54 -5.46 5.57 -6.10
N PRO A 55 -6.62 5.65 -6.79
CA PRO A 55 -7.94 5.46 -6.18
C PRO A 55 -8.09 4.11 -5.48
N VAL A 56 -7.48 3.07 -6.03
CA VAL A 56 -7.50 1.73 -5.44
C VAL A 56 -6.69 1.71 -4.15
N ALA A 57 -5.50 2.32 -4.13
CA ALA A 57 -4.69 2.40 -2.91
C ALA A 57 -5.38 3.25 -1.83
N GLU A 58 -6.06 4.33 -2.22
CA GLU A 58 -6.84 5.17 -1.29
C GLU A 58 -8.02 4.41 -0.70
N ALA A 59 -8.80 3.70 -1.54
CA ALA A 59 -9.88 2.85 -1.07
C ALA A 59 -9.37 1.77 -0.11
N THR A 60 -8.29 1.07 -0.48
CA THR A 60 -7.67 0.05 0.39
C THR A 60 -7.18 0.65 1.70
N PHE A 61 -6.51 1.81 1.68
CA PHE A 61 -6.00 2.46 2.89
C PHE A 61 -7.13 2.90 3.84
N ILE A 62 -8.23 3.43 3.28
CA ILE A 62 -9.43 3.76 4.05
C ILE A 62 -10.05 2.50 4.66
N ASP A 63 -10.17 1.42 3.87
CA ASP A 63 -10.77 0.17 4.33
C ASP A 63 -9.94 -0.47 5.46
N ILE A 64 -8.60 -0.50 5.37
CA ILE A 64 -7.75 -1.01 6.46
C ILE A 64 -7.74 -0.10 7.69
N ARG A 65 -7.85 1.23 7.51
CA ARG A 65 -7.94 2.16 8.63
C ARG A 65 -9.25 1.99 9.41
N LYS A 66 -10.35 1.74 8.69
CA LYS A 66 -11.63 1.37 9.29
C LYS A 66 -11.55 0.01 9.99
N ALA A 67 -10.88 -0.98 9.41
CA ALA A 67 -10.67 -2.27 10.08
C ALA A 67 -9.84 -2.11 11.37
N ALA A 68 -8.78 -1.30 11.33
CA ALA A 68 -7.94 -1.01 12.51
C ALA A 68 -8.74 -0.42 13.67
N SER A 69 -9.72 0.46 13.40
CA SER A 69 -10.57 1.01 14.46
C SER A 69 -11.58 0.02 15.05
N GLN A 70 -11.88 -1.06 14.34
CA GLN A 70 -12.80 -2.12 14.78
C GLN A 70 -12.08 -3.26 15.49
N GLU A 71 -10.79 -3.48 15.16
CA GLU A 71 -10.00 -4.62 15.63
C GLU A 71 -8.73 -4.14 16.38
N PRO A 72 -8.84 -3.66 17.62
CA PRO A 72 -7.71 -3.11 18.39
C PRO A 72 -6.64 -4.16 18.77
N ASP A 73 -6.97 -5.44 18.68
CA ASP A 73 -6.06 -6.56 18.99
C ASP A 73 -5.27 -7.06 17.77
N ILE A 74 -5.43 -6.41 16.61
CA ILE A 74 -4.68 -6.67 15.37
C ILE A 74 -3.86 -5.44 15.00
N ASN A 75 -2.59 -5.64 14.63
CA ASN A 75 -1.77 -4.58 14.07
C ASN A 75 -2.08 -4.40 12.58
N PHE A 76 -2.15 -3.15 12.13
CA PHE A 76 -2.33 -2.83 10.71
C PHE A 76 -1.13 -2.04 10.20
N ILE A 77 -0.49 -2.54 9.16
CA ILE A 77 0.70 -1.94 8.54
C ILE A 77 0.40 -1.69 7.06
N ALA A 78 0.68 -0.47 6.59
CA ALA A 78 0.67 -0.11 5.18
C ALA A 78 2.11 0.17 4.71
N VAL A 79 2.56 -0.52 3.67
CA VAL A 79 3.88 -0.30 3.06
C VAL A 79 3.70 0.54 1.79
N SER A 80 4.44 1.64 1.67
CA SER A 80 4.42 2.55 0.52
C SER A 80 5.79 2.58 -0.16
N HIS A 81 5.84 2.47 -1.49
CA HIS A 81 7.08 2.69 -2.27
C HIS A 81 7.22 4.11 -2.81
N SER A 82 6.28 5.00 -2.51
CA SER A 82 6.49 6.44 -2.71
C SER A 82 7.51 6.95 -1.68
N ASP A 83 8.18 8.06 -1.96
CA ASP A 83 9.06 8.68 -0.96
C ASP A 83 8.30 9.17 0.27
N GLU A 84 9.03 9.42 1.36
CA GLU A 84 8.45 9.83 2.65
C GLU A 84 7.65 11.15 2.57
N PRO A 85 8.12 12.23 1.90
CA PRO A 85 7.34 13.45 1.77
C PRO A 85 6.01 13.23 1.04
N SER A 86 6.02 12.47 -0.07
CA SER A 86 4.81 12.21 -0.85
C SER A 86 3.85 11.30 -0.10
N THR A 87 4.36 10.28 0.60
CA THR A 87 3.54 9.38 1.40
C THR A 87 2.89 10.13 2.56
N THR A 88 3.66 10.93 3.31
CA THR A 88 3.14 11.74 4.42
C THR A 88 2.03 12.69 3.95
N LYS A 89 2.26 13.40 2.84
CA LYS A 89 1.27 14.30 2.27
C LYS A 89 0.00 13.57 1.82
N TRP A 90 0.14 12.41 1.17
CA TRP A 90 -1.00 11.62 0.72
C TRP A 90 -1.80 11.07 1.90
N VAL A 91 -1.13 10.53 2.94
CA VAL A 91 -1.77 10.05 4.18
C VAL A 91 -2.58 11.18 4.84
N ALA A 92 -2.02 12.39 4.94
CA ALA A 92 -2.75 13.54 5.45
C ALA A 92 -3.98 13.87 4.58
N ALA A 93 -3.84 13.84 3.25
CA ALA A 93 -4.93 14.15 2.32
C ALA A 93 -6.08 13.14 2.33
N VAL A 94 -5.85 11.90 2.78
CA VAL A 94 -6.88 10.86 2.94
C VAL A 94 -7.44 10.77 4.37
N GLY A 95 -7.05 11.70 5.25
CA GLY A 95 -7.60 11.83 6.61
C GLY A 95 -6.74 11.24 7.73
N GLY A 96 -5.46 10.97 7.49
CA GLY A 96 -4.53 10.45 8.50
C GLY A 96 -4.55 8.93 8.66
N THR A 97 -3.82 8.43 9.66
CA THR A 97 -3.58 7.01 9.89
C THR A 97 -4.61 6.32 10.78
N SER A 98 -5.48 7.06 11.47
CA SER A 98 -6.53 6.51 12.33
C SER A 98 -7.89 7.14 12.01
N GLU A 99 -8.96 6.37 12.24
CA GLU A 99 -10.30 6.94 12.29
C GLU A 99 -10.44 7.86 13.53
N PRO A 100 -11.24 8.94 13.46
CA PRO A 100 -11.48 9.81 14.61
C PRO A 100 -11.96 9.02 15.85
N GLY A 101 -11.24 9.15 16.96
CA GLY A 101 -11.53 8.44 18.21
C GLY A 101 -10.96 7.02 18.31
N SER A 102 -10.32 6.49 17.25
CA SER A 102 -9.59 5.22 17.31
C SER A 102 -8.24 5.38 18.01
N GLN A 103 -7.90 4.39 18.84
CA GLN A 103 -6.58 4.27 19.48
C GLN A 103 -5.63 3.31 18.73
N ASN A 104 -6.09 2.70 17.63
CA ASN A 104 -5.31 1.78 16.82
C ASN A 104 -5.03 2.40 15.43
N PRO A 105 -3.93 3.15 15.27
CA PRO A 105 -3.56 3.73 13.99
C PRO A 105 -2.90 2.69 13.07
N VAL A 106 -3.12 2.85 11.77
CA VAL A 106 -2.34 2.12 10.76
C VAL A 106 -0.91 2.63 10.75
N THR A 107 0.06 1.75 10.93
CA THR A 107 1.48 2.09 10.82
C THR A 107 1.86 2.17 9.34
N VAL A 108 2.58 3.23 8.94
CA VAL A 108 2.99 3.43 7.54
C VAL A 108 4.49 3.28 7.41
N ILE A 109 4.94 2.34 6.59
CA ILE A 109 6.36 2.06 6.30
C ILE A 109 6.71 2.57 4.91
N ILE A 110 7.86 3.22 4.78
CA ILE A 110 8.39 3.72 3.52
C ILE A 110 9.42 2.73 2.96
N ASP A 111 9.12 2.10 1.83
CA ASP A 111 9.99 1.20 1.07
C ASP A 111 10.19 1.73 -0.37
N SER A 112 10.79 2.92 -0.47
CA SER A 112 11.04 3.59 -1.77
C SER A 112 11.92 2.77 -2.72
N ASN A 113 12.77 1.90 -2.16
CA ASN A 113 13.62 0.98 -2.91
C ASN A 113 12.94 -0.34 -3.30
N ARG A 114 11.71 -0.58 -2.81
CA ARG A 114 10.90 -1.79 -3.07
C ARG A 114 11.57 -3.09 -2.61
N LYS A 115 12.41 -3.03 -1.57
CA LYS A 115 13.10 -4.21 -1.04
C LYS A 115 12.14 -5.10 -0.25
N ILE A 116 11.27 -4.51 0.56
CA ILE A 116 10.21 -5.22 1.29
C ILE A 116 9.21 -5.76 0.28
N TYR A 117 8.76 -4.96 -0.70
CA TYR A 117 7.91 -5.45 -1.80
C TYR A 117 8.49 -6.70 -2.47
N ALA A 118 9.77 -6.67 -2.82
CA ALA A 118 10.46 -7.78 -3.45
C ALA A 118 10.51 -9.05 -2.59
N GLN A 119 10.79 -8.93 -1.28
CA GLN A 119 10.77 -10.04 -0.33
C GLN A 119 9.40 -10.72 -0.25
N TRP A 120 8.33 -9.96 -0.47
CA TRP A 120 6.94 -10.44 -0.47
C TRP A 120 6.44 -10.87 -1.86
N GLY A 121 7.34 -10.98 -2.84
CA GLY A 121 7.00 -11.42 -4.19
C GLY A 121 6.29 -10.37 -5.04
N LEU A 122 6.26 -9.11 -4.62
CA LEU A 122 5.53 -8.03 -5.30
C LEU A 122 6.42 -7.24 -6.26
N GLY A 123 6.25 -7.53 -7.55
CA GLY A 123 6.92 -6.82 -8.64
C GLY A 123 6.10 -5.70 -9.28
N THR A 124 6.55 -5.30 -10.47
CA THR A 124 5.79 -4.42 -11.36
C THR A 124 4.77 -5.20 -12.18
N THR A 125 3.53 -4.73 -12.20
CA THR A 125 2.45 -5.18 -13.07
C THR A 125 2.63 -4.67 -14.51
N SER A 126 2.07 -5.40 -15.47
CA SER A 126 2.08 -5.05 -16.89
C SER A 126 1.09 -3.92 -17.24
N TRP A 127 1.34 -3.26 -18.37
CA TRP A 127 0.48 -2.21 -18.93
C TRP A 127 -0.99 -2.63 -19.09
N SER A 128 -1.23 -3.88 -19.50
CA SER A 128 -2.57 -4.43 -19.72
C SER A 128 -3.38 -4.61 -18.44
N HIS A 129 -2.72 -4.80 -17.30
CA HIS A 129 -3.38 -4.92 -16.01
C HIS A 129 -3.84 -3.55 -15.48
N VAL A 130 -2.99 -2.54 -15.58
CA VAL A 130 -3.25 -1.17 -15.09
C VAL A 130 -4.30 -0.44 -15.93
N LEU A 131 -4.31 -0.64 -17.25
CA LEU A 131 -5.25 -0.01 -18.17
C LEU A 131 -6.37 -0.95 -18.64
N SER A 132 -6.63 -2.03 -17.91
CA SER A 132 -7.74 -2.92 -18.26
C SER A 132 -9.08 -2.18 -18.16
N PRO A 133 -10.06 -2.49 -19.04
CA PRO A 133 -11.40 -1.90 -18.95
C PRO A 133 -12.05 -2.09 -17.58
N LYS A 134 -11.77 -3.23 -16.90
CA LYS A 134 -12.22 -3.51 -15.54
C LYS A 134 -11.59 -2.55 -14.52
N ALA A 135 -10.30 -2.26 -14.61
CA ALA A 135 -9.64 -1.29 -13.75
C ALA A 135 -10.24 0.12 -13.91
N LEU A 136 -10.54 0.52 -15.15
CA LEU A 136 -11.18 1.81 -15.44
C LEU A 136 -12.60 1.90 -14.87
N VAL A 137 -13.41 0.85 -15.04
CA VAL A 137 -14.75 0.76 -14.45
C VAL A 137 -14.70 0.82 -12.92
N ASN A 138 -13.74 0.14 -12.29
CA ASN A 138 -13.57 0.18 -10.83
C ASN A 138 -13.21 1.58 -10.34
N VAL A 139 -12.35 2.31 -11.05
CA VAL A 139 -12.04 3.72 -10.72
C VAL A 139 -13.28 4.60 -10.85
N ILE A 140 -14.06 4.44 -11.92
CA ILE A 140 -15.33 5.18 -12.10
C ILE A 140 -16.31 4.86 -10.97
N LYS A 141 -16.42 3.59 -10.59
CA LYS A 141 -17.28 3.13 -9.49
C LYS A 141 -16.85 3.75 -8.16
N LEU A 142 -15.55 3.75 -7.85
CA LEU A 142 -15.00 4.40 -6.66
C LEU A 142 -15.28 5.91 -6.63
N GLY A 143 -15.13 6.58 -7.77
CA GLY A 143 -15.44 8.00 -7.89
C GLY A 143 -16.91 8.31 -7.66
N ARG A 144 -17.81 7.49 -8.19
CA ARG A 144 -19.27 7.67 -8.05
C ARG A 144 -19.80 7.30 -6.67
N GLU A 145 -19.33 6.20 -6.09
CA GLU A 145 -19.91 5.63 -4.86
C GLU A 145 -19.21 6.12 -3.59
N LYS A 146 -17.88 6.29 -3.65
CA LYS A 146 -17.04 6.67 -2.49
C LYS A 146 -16.47 8.08 -2.61
N GLY A 147 -16.69 8.79 -3.72
CA GLY A 147 -16.09 10.11 -3.97
C GLY A 147 -14.57 10.07 -4.21
N ILE A 148 -13.99 8.88 -4.41
CA ILE A 148 -12.54 8.69 -4.52
C ILE A 148 -12.14 8.84 -5.99
N TRP A 149 -11.51 9.97 -6.30
CA TRP A 149 -10.95 10.26 -7.62
C TRP A 149 -9.42 10.22 -7.58
N ASN A 150 -8.81 10.11 -8.77
CA ASN A 150 -7.36 10.03 -8.89
C ASN A 150 -6.72 11.30 -8.31
N ARG A 151 -5.81 11.14 -7.36
CA ARG A 151 -5.02 12.25 -6.84
C ARG A 151 -3.69 12.34 -7.58
N PRO A 152 -3.09 13.53 -7.62
CA PRO A 152 -1.69 13.73 -7.97
C PRO A 152 -0.74 12.60 -7.54
N THR A 153 -0.05 11.95 -8.49
CA THR A 153 1.01 10.97 -8.17
C THR A 153 2.34 11.70 -8.09
N GLU A 154 2.75 12.10 -6.88
CA GLU A 154 3.93 12.95 -6.67
C GLU A 154 5.25 12.17 -6.69
N SER A 155 5.22 10.89 -6.31
CA SER A 155 6.38 9.98 -6.40
C SER A 155 5.95 8.51 -6.42
N GLY A 156 6.92 7.61 -6.63
CA GLY A 156 6.68 6.20 -6.85
C GLY A 156 6.33 5.89 -8.30
N THR A 157 5.77 4.71 -8.54
CA THR A 157 5.43 4.24 -9.89
C THR A 157 4.03 3.63 -9.95
N ARG A 158 3.30 3.90 -11.04
CA ARG A 158 1.96 3.34 -11.30
C ARG A 158 1.96 1.84 -11.55
N TRP A 159 3.14 1.28 -11.78
CA TRP A 159 3.32 -0.11 -12.18
C TRP A 159 3.43 -1.06 -11.00
N GLN A 160 3.68 -0.58 -9.78
CA GLN A 160 3.86 -1.47 -8.64
C GLN A 160 2.59 -2.29 -8.34
N SER A 161 2.77 -3.58 -8.09
CA SER A 161 1.70 -4.45 -7.58
C SER A 161 1.48 -4.18 -6.10
N GLY A 162 0.21 -4.21 -5.69
CA GLY A 162 -0.19 -4.21 -4.29
C GLY A 162 -0.62 -5.61 -3.87
N GLY A 163 -0.78 -5.81 -2.57
CA GLY A 163 -1.18 -7.08 -1.98
C GLY A 163 -1.40 -6.92 -0.49
N PHE A 164 -1.95 -7.94 0.17
CA PHE A 164 -2.07 -7.94 1.62
C PHE A 164 -1.96 -9.37 2.15
N TRP A 165 -1.40 -9.49 3.35
CA TRP A 165 -1.23 -10.76 4.06
C TRP A 165 -1.65 -10.59 5.50
N ALA A 166 -2.21 -11.66 6.07
CA ALA A 166 -2.43 -11.79 7.50
C ALA A 166 -1.32 -12.68 8.07
N ILE A 167 -0.69 -12.19 9.12
CA ILE A 167 0.38 -12.86 9.87
C ILE A 167 -0.18 -13.11 11.27
N ASP A 168 0.02 -14.30 11.79
CA ASP A 168 -0.33 -14.65 13.15
C ASP A 168 0.64 -14.00 14.16
N ALA A 169 0.41 -14.26 15.44
CA ALA A 169 1.20 -13.71 16.53
C ALA A 169 2.52 -14.45 16.79
N ASN A 170 2.74 -15.62 16.16
CA ASN A 170 3.75 -16.62 16.57
C ASN A 170 4.71 -17.02 15.45
#